data_AF-A0A0N7Z412-F1
#
_entry.id   AF-A0A0N7Z412-F1
#
_cell.length_a   1.000
_cell.length_b   1.000
_cell.length_c   1.000
_cell.angle_alpha   90.00
_cell.angle_beta   90.00
_cell.angle_gamma   90.00
#
_symmetry.space_group_name_H-M   'P 1'
#
loop_
_entity.id
_entity.type
_entity.pdbx_description
1 polymer ?
#
loop_
_entity_poly.entity_id
_entity_poly.type
_entity_poly.pdbx_seq_one_letter_code
_entity_poly.pdbx_strand_id
1 'polypeptide(L)'
;MLKTSLPNRNLNDNDLLETALKSYRLGRTKPIQFVLKQYGDFFTHGLYLRMMCRLSQEDYAIIQQAASVRETAVMAIRCGEFVRAEQLFAEIRTSIEANLLSPEGSLLHQSFLEQAEAYLDYRKGDFDQVYTRTLAALAIDVVLEKEYGYEMMHIHRIQLLHNLVRTEARRMRYDRAIELAAQLLAYLEGTLKGLPFPGVWGFESVISQPEELVAATFAQIASEIAVILAGKPHQFARELLAVVRHYIPAQLQKHHHGHPRAYDWFLLKESFLENDIATFLERSSHFLAEGRTDTPLLWYATVADVVALCNDFDQPYAFRVRQEVATDATNWKLLPQALSVLLDIQAN
;
A
#
# COMPACT_ATOMS: atom_id res chain seq x y z
N MET A 1 16.26 10.82 -27.26
CA MET A 1 14.79 10.66 -27.30
C MET A 1 14.25 11.44 -28.48
N LEU A 2 13.77 10.75 -29.51
CA LEU A 2 13.05 11.39 -30.62
C LEU A 2 11.73 11.91 -30.05
N LYS A 3 11.53 13.24 -30.02
CA LYS A 3 10.21 13.83 -29.76
C LYS A 3 9.31 13.43 -30.93
N THR A 4 8.58 12.34 -30.78
CA THR A 4 7.45 12.02 -31.66
C THR A 4 6.46 13.17 -31.52
N SER A 5 6.39 14.02 -32.54
CA SER A 5 5.41 15.11 -32.60
C SER A 5 4.02 14.49 -32.54
N LEU A 6 3.33 14.68 -31.42
CA LEU A 6 1.95 14.23 -31.26
C LEU A 6 1.09 14.93 -32.33
N PRO A 7 0.15 14.21 -32.98
CA PRO A 7 -0.75 14.80 -33.96
C PRO A 7 -1.52 15.99 -33.35
N ASN A 8 -1.81 17.01 -34.17
CA ASN A 8 -2.52 18.25 -33.80
C ASN A 8 -3.58 18.01 -32.72
N ARG A 9 -3.26 18.39 -31.47
CA ARG A 9 -4.15 18.24 -30.31
C ARG A 9 -5.29 19.27 -30.39
N ASN A 10 -6.49 18.83 -30.04
CA ASN A 10 -7.73 19.61 -30.22
C ASN A 10 -7.86 20.69 -29.14
N LEU A 11 -8.53 21.81 -29.46
CA LEU A 11 -8.89 22.87 -28.50
C LEU A 11 -9.60 22.33 -27.25
N ASN A 12 -10.33 21.22 -27.38
CA ASN A 12 -11.05 20.53 -26.31
C ASN A 12 -10.14 20.03 -25.17
N ASP A 13 -8.88 19.67 -25.46
CA ASP A 13 -7.97 19.12 -24.45
C ASP A 13 -7.56 20.19 -23.41
N ASN A 14 -7.51 21.47 -23.82
CA ASN A 14 -7.18 22.57 -22.92
C ASN A 14 -8.30 22.81 -21.90
N ASP A 15 -9.57 22.75 -22.34
CA ASP A 15 -10.74 22.92 -21.47
C ASP A 15 -10.83 21.78 -20.46
N LEU A 16 -10.54 20.56 -20.89
CA LEU A 16 -10.46 19.38 -20.00
C LEU A 16 -9.31 19.49 -18.99
N LEU A 17 -8.14 19.98 -19.41
CA LEU A 17 -7.01 20.22 -18.51
C LEU A 17 -7.34 21.31 -17.47
N GLU A 18 -8.00 22.39 -17.88
CA GLU A 18 -8.46 23.43 -16.96
C GLU A 18 -9.47 22.89 -15.95
N THR A 19 -10.37 22.02 -16.41
CA THR A 19 -11.33 21.33 -15.55
C THR A 19 -10.62 20.44 -14.53
N ALA A 20 -9.64 19.64 -14.96
CA ALA A 20 -8.84 18.80 -14.08
C ALA A 20 -8.10 19.64 -13.01
N LEU A 21 -7.58 20.82 -13.38
CA LEU A 21 -6.92 21.72 -12.44
C LEU A 21 -7.89 22.35 -11.44
N LYS A 22 -9.10 22.74 -11.87
CA LYS A 22 -10.15 23.21 -10.95
C LYS A 22 -10.52 22.13 -9.94
N SER A 23 -10.68 20.89 -10.42
CA SER A 23 -10.93 19.72 -9.58
C SER A 23 -9.78 19.43 -8.62
N TYR A 24 -8.53 19.51 -9.06
CA TYR A 24 -7.35 19.42 -8.21
C TYR A 24 -7.38 20.43 -7.06
N ARG A 25 -7.64 21.71 -7.37
CA ARG A 25 -7.71 22.79 -6.37
C ARG A 25 -8.83 22.57 -5.36
N LEU A 26 -9.97 22.02 -5.80
CA LEU A 26 -11.06 21.62 -4.91
C LEU A 26 -10.66 20.43 -4.03
N GLY A 27 -10.04 19.40 -4.62
CA GLY A 27 -9.65 18.19 -3.94
C GLY A 27 -8.56 18.40 -2.89
N ARG A 28 -7.56 19.26 -3.17
CA ARG A 28 -6.41 19.45 -2.27
C ARG A 28 -6.78 20.08 -0.93
N THR A 29 -7.91 20.80 -0.84
CA THR A 29 -8.39 21.43 0.40
C THR A 29 -9.20 20.48 1.26
N LYS A 30 -9.67 19.36 0.70
CA LYS A 30 -10.38 18.34 1.46
C LYS A 30 -9.43 17.61 2.41
N PRO A 31 -9.90 17.27 3.63
CA PRO A 31 -9.08 16.55 4.59
C PRO A 31 -8.77 15.13 4.10
N ILE A 32 -7.60 14.63 4.48
CA ILE A 32 -7.32 13.19 4.39
C ILE A 32 -8.20 12.50 5.43
N GLN A 33 -9.06 11.61 4.98
CA GLN A 33 -9.83 10.74 5.87
C GLN A 33 -8.89 9.62 6.30
N PHE A 34 -8.36 9.73 7.52
CA PHE A 34 -7.42 8.76 8.05
C PHE A 34 -8.15 7.49 8.50
N VAL A 35 -8.61 6.71 7.54
CA VAL A 35 -9.31 5.47 7.85
C VAL A 35 -8.33 4.41 8.35
N LEU A 36 -7.03 4.54 8.04
CA LEU A 36 -5.96 3.69 8.60
C LEU A 36 -5.89 3.70 10.14
N LYS A 37 -6.24 4.80 10.82
CA LYS A 37 -6.37 4.77 12.28
C LYS A 37 -7.53 3.87 12.67
N GLN A 38 -8.72 4.11 12.10
CA GLN A 38 -9.90 3.31 12.35
C GLN A 38 -9.71 1.81 12.00
N TYR A 39 -8.98 1.48 10.92
CA TYR A 39 -8.74 0.10 10.46
C TYR A 39 -7.61 -0.61 11.18
N GLY A 40 -6.51 0.10 11.46
CA GLY A 40 -5.49 -0.37 12.40
C GLY A 40 -6.13 -0.66 13.75
N ASP A 41 -7.06 0.20 14.17
CA ASP A 41 -7.88 -0.01 15.37
C ASP A 41 -8.75 -1.25 15.21
N PHE A 42 -9.44 -1.52 14.09
CA PHE A 42 -10.26 -2.74 13.94
C PHE A 42 -9.44 -4.03 14.11
N PHE A 43 -8.31 -4.17 13.42
CA PHE A 43 -7.44 -5.35 13.58
C PHE A 43 -6.87 -5.44 14.99
N THR A 44 -6.24 -4.37 15.47
CA THR A 44 -5.53 -4.33 16.75
C THR A 44 -6.48 -4.47 17.93
N HIS A 45 -7.62 -3.77 17.90
CA HIS A 45 -8.67 -3.87 18.91
C HIS A 45 -9.29 -5.25 18.94
N GLY A 46 -9.67 -5.80 17.77
CA GLY A 46 -10.20 -7.15 17.70
C GLY A 46 -9.21 -8.16 18.28
N LEU A 47 -7.93 -8.02 17.94
CA LEU A 47 -6.87 -8.90 18.42
C LEU A 47 -6.72 -8.79 19.94
N TYR A 48 -6.67 -7.58 20.49
CA TYR A 48 -6.55 -7.37 21.93
C TYR A 48 -7.76 -7.88 22.70
N LEU A 49 -8.98 -7.68 22.20
CA LEU A 49 -10.17 -8.28 22.81
C LEU A 49 -10.06 -9.81 22.85
N ARG A 50 -9.62 -10.44 21.76
CA ARG A 50 -9.42 -11.90 21.72
C ARG A 50 -8.34 -12.34 22.71
N MET A 51 -7.20 -11.65 22.75
CA MET A 51 -6.12 -11.95 23.67
C MET A 51 -6.56 -11.82 25.14
N MET A 52 -7.26 -10.73 25.49
CA MET A 52 -7.77 -10.51 26.86
C MET A 52 -8.73 -11.61 27.32
N CYS A 53 -9.50 -12.20 26.40
CA CYS A 53 -10.44 -13.27 26.72
C CYS A 53 -9.79 -14.66 26.81
N ARG A 54 -8.60 -14.85 26.22
CA ARG A 54 -7.99 -16.18 26.02
C ARG A 54 -6.71 -16.40 26.81
N LEU A 55 -5.87 -15.36 26.90
CA LEU A 55 -4.59 -15.44 27.56
C LEU A 55 -4.73 -15.23 29.07
N SER A 56 -3.76 -15.74 29.82
CA SER A 56 -3.61 -15.37 31.23
C SER A 56 -3.32 -13.86 31.34
N GLN A 57 -3.62 -13.27 32.51
CA GLN A 57 -3.30 -11.87 32.75
C GLN A 57 -1.79 -11.60 32.65
N GLU A 58 -0.96 -12.58 33.04
CA GLU A 58 0.50 -12.51 32.95
C GLU A 58 0.97 -12.52 31.49
N ASP A 59 0.52 -13.48 30.67
CA ASP A 59 0.83 -13.54 29.24
C ASP A 59 0.43 -12.23 28.54
N TYR A 60 -0.80 -11.77 28.80
CA TYR A 60 -1.30 -10.53 28.21
C TYR A 60 -0.44 -9.33 28.60
N ALA A 61 -0.05 -9.20 29.87
CA ALA A 61 0.80 -8.10 30.34
C ALA A 61 2.19 -8.13 29.68
N ILE A 62 2.81 -9.30 29.57
CA ILE A 62 4.12 -9.46 28.90
C ILE A 62 4.02 -9.07 27.43
N ILE A 63 2.98 -9.54 26.71
CA ILE A 63 2.81 -9.21 25.29
C ILE A 63 2.54 -7.71 25.09
N GLN A 64 1.77 -7.06 25.96
CA GLN A 64 1.53 -5.61 25.90
C GLN A 64 2.82 -4.81 26.13
N GLN A 65 3.61 -5.19 27.14
CA GLN A 65 4.90 -4.56 27.38
C GLN A 65 5.80 -4.68 26.15
N ALA A 66 5.90 -5.89 25.60
CA ALA A 66 6.75 -6.14 24.45
C ALA A 66 6.23 -5.48 23.16
N ALA A 67 4.91 -5.28 23.02
CA ALA A 67 4.34 -4.47 21.95
C ALA A 67 4.79 -3.01 22.01
N SER A 68 4.83 -2.41 23.21
CA SER A 68 5.34 -1.04 23.40
C SER A 68 6.83 -0.91 23.08
N VAL A 69 7.65 -1.89 23.49
CA VAL A 69 9.08 -1.94 23.14
C VAL A 69 9.26 -2.09 21.62
N ARG A 70 8.46 -2.96 20.98
CA ARG A 70 8.46 -3.15 19.52
C ARG A 70 8.09 -1.87 18.77
N GLU A 71 7.06 -1.15 19.20
CA GLU A 71 6.70 0.16 18.63
C GLU A 71 7.85 1.17 18.71
N THR A 72 8.53 1.21 19.87
CA THR A 72 9.71 2.04 20.08
C THR A 72 10.86 1.64 19.14
N ALA A 73 11.09 0.34 18.95
CA ALA A 73 12.08 -0.17 18.01
C ALA A 73 11.74 0.23 16.56
N VAL A 74 10.47 0.11 16.15
CA VAL A 74 10.02 0.54 14.82
C VAL A 74 10.17 2.05 14.62
N MET A 75 9.94 2.87 15.65
CA MET A 75 10.24 4.31 15.56
C MET A 75 11.74 4.57 15.41
N ALA A 76 12.59 3.88 16.18
CA ALA A 76 14.04 3.97 16.05
C ALA A 76 14.51 3.63 14.61
N ILE A 77 13.95 2.58 14.00
CA ILE A 77 14.20 2.22 12.59
C ILE A 77 13.83 3.38 11.66
N ARG A 78 12.67 4.02 11.89
CA ARG A 78 12.22 5.14 11.05
C ARG A 78 13.18 6.32 11.12
N CYS A 79 13.74 6.59 12.28
CA CYS A 79 14.77 7.60 12.52
C CYS A 79 16.18 7.20 12.07
N GLY A 80 16.39 5.97 11.58
CA GLY A 80 17.71 5.47 11.18
C GLY A 80 18.60 4.99 12.34
N GLU A 81 18.05 4.88 13.54
CA GLU A 81 18.74 4.41 14.76
C GLU A 81 18.79 2.86 14.80
N PHE A 82 19.42 2.23 13.81
CA PHE A 82 19.36 0.77 13.64
C PHE A 82 19.95 -0.02 14.80
N VAL A 83 21.09 0.42 15.37
CA VAL A 83 21.73 -0.26 16.51
C VAL A 83 20.81 -0.28 17.73
N ARG A 84 20.10 0.82 17.98
CA ARG A 84 19.14 0.91 19.08
C ARG A 84 17.95 -0.02 18.84
N ALA A 85 17.44 -0.09 17.61
CA ALA A 85 16.37 -1.02 17.26
C ALA A 85 16.77 -2.48 17.51
N GLU A 86 18.01 -2.86 17.15
CA GLU A 86 18.54 -4.21 17.41
C GLU A 86 18.62 -4.53 18.90
N GLN A 87 19.08 -3.58 19.72
CA GLN A 87 19.11 -3.74 21.17
C GLN A 87 17.71 -3.97 21.75
N LEU A 88 16.72 -3.20 21.31
CA LEU A 88 15.33 -3.34 21.73
C LEU A 88 14.74 -4.69 21.31
N PHE A 89 15.03 -5.19 20.10
CA PHE A 89 14.59 -6.52 19.68
C PHE A 89 15.28 -7.65 20.46
N ALA A 90 16.57 -7.51 20.79
CA ALA A 90 17.28 -8.48 21.62
C ALA A 90 16.69 -8.59 23.03
N GLU A 91 16.29 -7.45 23.63
CA GLU A 91 15.58 -7.42 24.92
C GLU A 91 14.26 -8.21 24.85
N ILE A 92 13.48 -7.97 23.79
CA ILE A 92 12.22 -8.69 23.55
C ILE A 92 12.46 -10.20 23.41
N ARG A 93 13.45 -10.62 22.60
CA ARG A 93 13.78 -12.05 22.40
C ARG A 93 14.13 -12.77 23.69
N THR A 94 14.88 -12.12 24.57
CA THR A 94 15.26 -12.69 25.86
C THR A 94 14.03 -13.09 26.69
N SER A 95 12.93 -12.33 26.56
CA SER A 95 11.67 -12.64 27.25
C SER A 95 10.97 -13.89 26.68
N ILE A 96 11.10 -14.14 25.37
CA ILE A 96 10.60 -15.34 24.70
C ILE A 96 11.42 -16.56 25.11
N GLU A 97 12.75 -16.44 25.07
CA GLU A 97 13.68 -17.52 25.36
C GLU A 97 13.61 -17.99 26.82
N ALA A 98 13.19 -17.10 27.73
CA ALA A 98 12.93 -17.43 29.12
C ALA A 98 11.69 -18.33 29.34
N ASN A 99 10.93 -18.66 28.28
CA ASN A 99 9.72 -19.51 28.32
C ASN A 99 8.67 -19.02 29.34
N LEU A 100 8.52 -17.70 29.45
CA LEU A 100 7.58 -17.06 30.39
C LEU A 100 6.13 -17.04 29.87
N LEU A 101 5.93 -17.31 28.58
CA LEU A 101 4.62 -17.25 27.92
C LEU A 101 4.06 -18.65 27.71
N SER A 102 2.72 -18.77 27.69
CA SER A 102 2.08 -19.99 27.16
C SER A 102 2.46 -20.24 25.69
N PRO A 103 2.21 -21.44 25.13
CA PRO A 103 2.42 -21.70 23.71
C PRO A 103 1.67 -20.71 22.80
N GLU A 104 0.41 -20.38 23.13
CA GLU A 104 -0.40 -19.41 22.38
C GLU A 104 0.21 -18.00 22.44
N GLY A 105 0.59 -17.56 23.65
CA GLY A 105 1.22 -16.26 23.87
C GLY A 105 2.58 -16.13 23.16
N SER A 106 3.38 -17.19 23.19
CA SER A 106 4.68 -17.25 22.51
C SER A 106 4.53 -17.09 20.99
N LEU A 107 3.56 -17.78 20.38
CA LEU A 107 3.29 -17.67 18.94
C LEU A 107 2.83 -16.26 18.55
N LEU A 108 1.87 -15.69 19.28
CA LEU A 108 1.43 -14.31 19.05
C LEU A 108 2.62 -13.35 19.10
N HIS A 109 3.42 -13.48 20.15
CA HIS A 109 4.55 -12.64 20.39
C HIS A 109 5.61 -12.77 19.27
N GLN A 110 5.94 -14.00 18.87
CA GLN A 110 6.91 -14.28 17.81
C GLN A 110 6.45 -13.75 16.45
N SER A 111 5.18 -13.91 16.06
CA SER A 111 4.70 -13.45 14.74
C SER A 111 4.94 -11.95 14.54
N PHE A 112 4.55 -11.13 15.53
CA PHE A 112 4.73 -9.68 15.44
C PHE A 112 6.19 -9.25 15.59
N LEU A 113 7.00 -9.99 16.34
CA LEU A 113 8.43 -9.73 16.42
C LEU A 113 9.10 -9.96 15.05
N GLU A 114 8.82 -11.09 14.40
CA GLU A 114 9.36 -11.40 13.07
C GLU A 114 8.96 -10.36 12.03
N GLN A 115 7.71 -9.89 12.05
CA GLN A 115 7.26 -8.78 11.18
C GLN A 115 8.08 -7.49 11.42
N ALA A 116 8.30 -7.13 12.69
CA ALA A 116 9.01 -5.89 13.02
C ALA A 116 10.51 -5.97 12.69
N GLU A 117 11.15 -7.12 12.91
CA GLU A 117 12.53 -7.35 12.50
C GLU A 117 12.67 -7.44 10.97
N ALA A 118 11.70 -8.01 10.25
CA ALA A 118 11.67 -7.95 8.79
C ALA A 118 11.66 -6.49 8.28
N TYR A 119 11.00 -5.57 9.00
CA TYR A 119 11.05 -4.15 8.65
C TYR A 119 12.45 -3.54 8.89
N LEU A 120 13.17 -3.95 9.93
CA LEU A 120 14.57 -3.55 10.13
C LEU A 120 15.45 -4.03 8.97
N ASP A 121 15.33 -5.30 8.61
CA ASP A 121 16.10 -5.93 7.54
C ASP A 121 15.80 -5.25 6.19
N TYR A 122 14.53 -4.95 5.91
CA TYR A 122 14.12 -4.16 4.75
C TYR A 122 14.81 -2.79 4.69
N ARG A 123 14.92 -2.11 5.83
CA ARG A 123 15.56 -0.78 5.92
C ARG A 123 17.08 -0.83 5.81
N LYS A 124 17.70 -1.94 6.22
CA LYS A 124 19.11 -2.24 6.00
C LYS A 124 19.42 -2.74 4.58
N GLY A 125 18.41 -3.16 3.84
CA GLY A 125 18.56 -3.75 2.50
C GLY A 125 18.90 -5.24 2.51
N ASP A 126 18.78 -5.92 3.65
CA ASP A 126 18.95 -7.36 3.78
C ASP A 126 17.66 -8.09 3.38
N PHE A 127 17.39 -8.11 2.08
CA PHE A 127 16.12 -8.62 1.57
C PHE A 127 15.94 -10.12 1.76
N ASP A 128 17.02 -10.91 1.82
CA ASP A 128 16.89 -12.35 2.02
C ASP A 128 16.39 -12.64 3.44
N GLN A 129 16.86 -11.88 4.44
CA GLN A 129 16.33 -11.96 5.80
C GLN A 129 14.86 -11.48 5.88
N VAL A 130 14.46 -10.45 5.12
CA VAL A 130 13.05 -10.04 5.03
C VAL A 130 12.17 -11.24 4.63
N TYR A 131 12.59 -12.00 3.61
CA TYR A 131 11.86 -13.18 3.16
C TYR A 131 11.80 -14.27 4.23
N THR A 132 12.94 -14.62 4.83
CA THR A 132 13.00 -15.66 5.88
C THR A 132 12.07 -15.32 7.04
N ARG A 133 12.13 -14.09 7.57
CA ARG A 133 11.28 -13.65 8.68
C ARG A 133 9.81 -13.58 8.31
N THR A 134 9.49 -13.08 7.12
CA THR A 134 8.11 -13.02 6.63
C THR A 134 7.50 -14.41 6.50
N LEU A 135 8.26 -15.39 5.97
CA LEU A 135 7.80 -16.77 5.87
C LEU A 135 7.64 -17.43 7.25
N ALA A 136 8.51 -17.12 8.21
CA ALA A 136 8.36 -17.57 9.59
C ALA A 136 7.07 -17.01 10.23
N ALA A 137 6.82 -15.70 10.09
CA ALA A 137 5.59 -15.07 10.57
C ALA A 137 4.34 -15.66 9.92
N LEU A 138 4.35 -15.90 8.60
CA LEU A 138 3.25 -16.55 7.88
C LEU A 138 2.94 -17.95 8.42
N ALA A 139 3.98 -18.75 8.73
CA ALA A 139 3.79 -20.09 9.28
C ALA A 139 3.17 -20.04 10.68
N ILE A 140 3.62 -19.10 11.52
CA ILE A 140 3.07 -18.88 12.86
C ILE A 140 1.60 -18.43 12.77
N ASP A 141 1.29 -17.50 11.88
CA ASP A 141 -0.07 -16.99 11.69
C ASP A 141 -1.05 -18.08 11.25
N VAL A 142 -0.61 -19.06 10.46
CA VAL A 142 -1.43 -20.22 10.10
C VAL A 142 -1.80 -21.04 11.34
N VAL A 143 -0.86 -21.25 12.26
CA VAL A 143 -1.12 -21.97 13.52
C VAL A 143 -2.07 -21.16 14.40
N LEU A 144 -1.84 -19.86 14.55
CA LEU A 144 -2.71 -18.96 15.31
C LEU A 144 -4.14 -18.93 14.73
N GLU A 145 -4.29 -18.91 13.41
CA GLU A 145 -5.57 -18.96 12.73
C GLU A 145 -6.28 -20.30 12.96
N LYS A 146 -5.60 -21.43 12.69
CA LYS A 146 -6.24 -22.76 12.63
C LYS A 146 -6.40 -23.45 13.98
N GLU A 147 -5.40 -23.34 14.86
CA GLU A 147 -5.38 -24.06 16.14
C GLU A 147 -5.93 -23.20 17.27
N TYR A 148 -5.69 -21.88 17.19
CA TYR A 148 -6.09 -20.94 18.22
C TYR A 148 -7.27 -20.04 17.80
N GLY A 149 -7.78 -20.14 16.57
CA GLY A 149 -9.00 -19.43 16.15
C GLY A 149 -8.83 -17.91 16.05
N TYR A 150 -7.60 -17.41 15.87
CA TYR A 150 -7.36 -16.00 15.54
C TYR A 150 -7.63 -15.74 14.06
N GLU A 151 -8.91 -15.76 13.67
CA GLU A 151 -9.34 -15.59 12.27
C GLU A 151 -8.79 -14.31 11.61
N MET A 152 -8.56 -13.24 12.38
CA MET A 152 -7.96 -12.00 11.87
C MET A 152 -6.52 -12.13 11.39
N MET A 153 -5.79 -13.18 11.82
CA MET A 153 -4.45 -13.45 11.31
C MET A 153 -4.46 -13.70 9.81
N HIS A 154 -5.61 -14.04 9.22
CA HIS A 154 -5.75 -14.10 7.77
C HIS A 154 -5.41 -12.77 7.09
N ILE A 155 -5.93 -11.65 7.58
CA ILE A 155 -5.60 -10.32 7.07
C ILE A 155 -4.14 -9.97 7.36
N HIS A 156 -3.63 -10.34 8.54
CA HIS A 156 -2.22 -10.13 8.87
C HIS A 156 -1.28 -10.83 7.88
N ARG A 157 -1.59 -12.07 7.49
CA ARG A 157 -0.86 -12.82 6.45
C ARG A 157 -0.87 -12.08 5.10
N ILE A 158 -2.00 -11.50 4.70
CA ILE A 158 -2.09 -10.69 3.47
C ILE A 158 -1.21 -9.43 3.59
N GLN A 159 -1.18 -8.78 4.75
CA GLN A 159 -0.32 -7.62 5.01
C GLN A 159 1.18 -7.98 4.99
N LEU A 160 1.54 -9.16 5.51
CA LEU A 160 2.90 -9.69 5.42
C LEU A 160 3.33 -9.88 3.96
N LEU A 161 2.46 -10.45 3.12
CA LEU A 161 2.72 -10.58 1.68
C LEU A 161 2.77 -9.23 0.96
N HIS A 162 1.93 -8.26 1.36
CA HIS A 162 2.02 -6.89 0.86
C HIS A 162 3.38 -6.24 1.19
N ASN A 163 3.99 -6.54 2.34
CA ASN A 163 5.35 -6.07 2.63
C ASN A 163 6.40 -6.68 1.68
N LEU A 164 6.17 -7.89 1.14
CA LEU A 164 7.03 -8.46 0.10
C LEU A 164 6.88 -7.75 -1.25
N VAL A 165 5.70 -7.18 -1.58
CA VAL A 165 5.53 -6.31 -2.76
C VAL A 165 6.50 -5.14 -2.71
N ARG A 166 6.54 -4.44 -1.56
CA ARG A 166 7.48 -3.33 -1.31
C ARG A 166 8.93 -3.77 -1.40
N THR A 167 9.22 -4.96 -0.88
CA THR A 167 10.56 -5.56 -0.89
C THR A 167 11.04 -5.80 -2.33
N GLU A 168 10.22 -6.42 -3.17
CA GLU A 168 10.58 -6.64 -4.58
C GLU A 168 10.69 -5.33 -5.36
N ALA A 169 9.80 -4.36 -5.10
CA ALA A 169 9.88 -3.03 -5.71
C ALA A 169 11.18 -2.30 -5.31
N ARG A 170 11.61 -2.42 -4.04
CA ARG A 170 12.86 -1.85 -3.53
C ARG A 170 14.09 -2.51 -4.15
N ARG A 171 13.99 -3.79 -4.52
CA ARG A 171 14.99 -4.55 -5.30
C ARG A 171 14.95 -4.26 -6.80
N MET A 172 14.10 -3.33 -7.25
CA MET A 172 13.88 -3.00 -8.66
C MET A 172 13.30 -4.16 -9.48
N ARG A 173 12.71 -5.17 -8.84
CA ARG A 173 12.03 -6.31 -9.46
C ARG A 173 10.54 -6.00 -9.62
N TYR A 174 10.25 -5.00 -10.45
CA TYR A 174 8.92 -4.43 -10.57
C TYR A 174 7.89 -5.40 -11.15
N ASP A 175 8.31 -6.27 -12.06
CA ASP A 175 7.52 -7.37 -12.60
C ASP A 175 6.98 -8.27 -11.47
N ARG A 176 7.86 -8.74 -10.58
CA ARG A 176 7.50 -9.58 -9.44
C ARG A 176 6.64 -8.85 -8.41
N ALA A 177 6.98 -7.59 -8.14
CA ALA A 177 6.20 -6.77 -7.21
C ALA A 177 4.75 -6.59 -7.69
N ILE A 178 4.58 -6.25 -8.98
CA ILE A 178 3.26 -6.06 -9.59
C ILE A 178 2.50 -7.38 -9.70
N GLU A 179 3.15 -8.47 -10.09
CA GLU A 179 2.53 -9.80 -10.13
C GLU A 179 2.00 -10.21 -8.75
N LEU A 180 2.82 -10.08 -7.70
CA LEU A 180 2.40 -10.39 -6.34
C LEU A 180 1.24 -9.49 -5.89
N ALA A 181 1.33 -8.18 -6.12
CA ALA A 181 0.25 -7.25 -5.77
C ALA A 181 -1.06 -7.60 -6.50
N ALA A 182 -0.98 -7.93 -7.79
CA ALA A 182 -2.14 -8.32 -8.59
C ALA A 182 -2.77 -9.64 -8.10
N GLN A 183 -1.97 -10.62 -7.71
CA GLN A 183 -2.45 -11.87 -7.10
C GLN A 183 -3.15 -11.61 -5.76
N LEU A 184 -2.60 -10.73 -4.91
CA LEU A 184 -3.22 -10.38 -3.63
C LEU A 184 -4.56 -9.68 -3.83
N LEU A 185 -4.65 -8.73 -4.76
CA LEU A 185 -5.91 -8.06 -5.08
C LEU A 185 -6.95 -9.04 -5.66
N ALA A 186 -6.56 -9.93 -6.59
CA ALA A 186 -7.43 -10.96 -7.12
C ALA A 186 -7.90 -11.97 -6.06
N TYR A 187 -7.05 -12.26 -5.08
CA TYR A 187 -7.40 -13.11 -3.94
C TYR A 187 -8.43 -12.41 -3.01
N LEU A 188 -8.23 -11.12 -2.72
CA LEU A 188 -9.19 -10.33 -1.94
C LEU A 188 -10.55 -10.20 -2.64
N GLU A 189 -10.58 -10.24 -3.96
CA GLU A 189 -11.79 -10.25 -4.79
C GLU A 189 -12.43 -11.63 -4.95
N GLY A 190 -11.74 -12.69 -4.53
CA GLY A 190 -12.21 -14.06 -4.67
C GLY A 190 -12.11 -14.63 -6.09
N THR A 191 -11.45 -13.93 -7.01
CA THR A 191 -11.20 -14.46 -8.36
C THR A 191 -10.03 -15.44 -8.39
N LEU A 192 -9.08 -15.27 -7.47
CA LEU A 192 -8.01 -16.22 -7.22
C LEU A 192 -8.35 -17.04 -5.97
N LYS A 193 -8.43 -18.37 -6.09
CA LYS A 193 -8.85 -19.26 -4.99
C LYS A 193 -7.80 -19.40 -3.87
N GLY A 194 -6.54 -19.13 -4.16
CA GLY A 194 -5.44 -19.26 -3.21
C GLY A 194 -4.16 -18.60 -3.70
N LEU A 195 -3.22 -18.38 -2.79
CA LEU A 195 -1.96 -17.69 -3.07
C LEU A 195 -0.80 -18.69 -3.17
N PRO A 196 0.26 -18.37 -3.95
CA PRO A 196 1.43 -19.26 -4.14
C PRO A 196 2.40 -19.21 -2.94
N PHE A 197 1.88 -19.18 -1.71
CA PHE A 197 2.65 -19.13 -0.48
C PHE A 197 2.22 -20.26 0.46
N PRO A 198 3.10 -20.75 1.34
CA PRO A 198 2.76 -21.78 2.31
C PRO A 198 1.53 -21.42 3.15
N GLY A 199 0.79 -22.45 3.55
CA GLY A 199 -0.41 -22.32 4.38
C GLY A 199 -1.71 -22.57 3.62
N VAL A 200 -2.81 -22.58 4.37
CA VAL A 200 -4.15 -22.71 3.80
C VAL A 200 -4.63 -21.32 3.39
N TRP A 201 -4.99 -21.17 2.12
CA TRP A 201 -5.60 -19.98 1.55
C TRP A 201 -6.95 -20.37 0.98
N GLY A 202 -7.96 -19.56 1.24
CA GLY A 202 -9.32 -19.82 0.82
C GLY A 202 -10.14 -18.55 0.96
N PHE A 203 -10.94 -18.24 -0.05
CA PHE A 203 -11.71 -17.01 -0.11
C PHE A 203 -12.75 -16.90 1.02
N GLU A 204 -13.18 -18.04 1.59
CA GLU A 204 -14.00 -18.09 2.79
C GLU A 204 -13.37 -17.35 3.98
N SER A 205 -12.03 -17.40 4.11
CA SER A 205 -11.30 -16.68 5.16
C SER A 205 -11.24 -15.16 4.90
N VAL A 206 -11.47 -14.71 3.67
CA VAL A 206 -11.59 -13.28 3.31
C VAL A 206 -13.01 -12.79 3.63
N ILE A 207 -14.04 -13.56 3.24
CA ILE A 207 -15.45 -13.23 3.51
C ILE A 207 -15.74 -13.16 5.01
N SER A 208 -15.03 -13.94 5.83
CA SER A 208 -15.19 -13.91 7.29
C SER A 208 -14.65 -12.64 7.95
N GLN A 209 -13.94 -11.79 7.21
CA GLN A 209 -13.35 -10.55 7.73
C GLN A 209 -14.33 -9.38 7.55
N PRO A 210 -14.21 -8.32 8.38
CA PRO A 210 -14.97 -7.09 8.16
C PRO A 210 -14.72 -6.53 6.75
N GLU A 211 -15.78 -6.22 6.01
CA GLU A 211 -15.73 -5.73 4.62
C GLU A 211 -14.82 -4.51 4.50
N GLU A 212 -14.89 -3.60 5.48
CA GLU A 212 -14.10 -2.38 5.47
C GLU A 212 -12.60 -2.66 5.66
N LEU A 213 -12.22 -3.70 6.40
CA LEU A 213 -10.82 -4.11 6.56
C LEU A 213 -10.28 -4.74 5.27
N VAL A 214 -11.11 -5.51 4.56
CA VAL A 214 -10.79 -6.09 3.25
C VAL A 214 -10.60 -4.97 2.22
N ALA A 215 -11.55 -4.04 2.12
CA ALA A 215 -11.49 -2.90 1.22
C ALA A 215 -10.27 -1.99 1.50
N ALA A 216 -9.95 -1.74 2.77
CA ALA A 216 -8.77 -1.00 3.16
C ALA A 216 -7.47 -1.70 2.74
N THR A 217 -7.39 -3.01 2.93
CA THR A 217 -6.24 -3.83 2.52
C THR A 217 -6.08 -3.81 1.00
N PHE A 218 -7.18 -3.91 0.26
CA PHE A 218 -7.21 -3.76 -1.20
C PHE A 218 -6.65 -2.40 -1.63
N ALA A 219 -7.15 -1.32 -1.04
CA ALA A 219 -6.75 0.04 -1.37
C ALA A 219 -5.26 0.31 -1.07
N GLN A 220 -4.74 -0.25 0.03
CA GLN A 220 -3.32 -0.18 0.37
C GLN A 220 -2.44 -0.86 -0.68
N ILE A 221 -2.81 -2.05 -1.15
CA ILE A 221 -2.06 -2.80 -2.16
C ILE A 221 -2.14 -2.09 -3.52
N ALA A 222 -3.33 -1.59 -3.90
CA ALA A 222 -3.49 -0.77 -5.11
C ALA A 222 -2.64 0.51 -5.05
N SER A 223 -2.53 1.13 -3.87
CA SER A 223 -1.67 2.29 -3.65
C SER A 223 -0.19 1.99 -3.87
N GLU A 224 0.27 0.79 -3.51
CA GLU A 224 1.64 0.36 -3.78
C GLU A 224 1.89 0.22 -5.29
N ILE A 225 0.94 -0.37 -6.03
CA ILE A 225 1.00 -0.42 -7.50
C ILE A 225 1.10 1.00 -8.09
N ALA A 226 0.30 1.94 -7.60
CA ALA A 226 0.33 3.32 -8.05
C ALA A 226 1.71 3.97 -7.88
N VAL A 227 2.35 3.76 -6.73
CA VAL A 227 3.71 4.26 -6.47
C VAL A 227 4.74 3.58 -7.37
N ILE A 228 4.62 2.27 -7.62
CA ILE A 228 5.53 1.53 -8.51
C ILE A 228 5.44 2.05 -9.96
N LEU A 229 4.23 2.30 -10.45
CA LEU A 229 3.99 2.74 -11.82
C LEU A 229 4.29 4.23 -12.05
N ALA A 230 4.30 5.05 -11.00
CA ALA A 230 4.51 6.49 -11.12
C ALA A 230 5.87 6.83 -11.75
N GLY A 231 5.85 7.73 -12.74
CA GLY A 231 7.05 8.22 -13.43
C GLY A 231 7.79 7.18 -14.27
N LYS A 232 7.26 5.97 -14.42
CA LYS A 232 7.84 4.95 -15.30
C LYS A 232 7.60 5.32 -16.78
N PRO A 233 8.51 4.93 -17.69
CA PRO A 233 8.26 5.07 -19.12
C PRO A 233 6.92 4.42 -19.52
N HIS A 234 6.12 5.09 -20.36
CA HIS A 234 4.75 4.64 -20.70
C HIS A 234 4.69 3.18 -21.14
N GLN A 235 5.57 2.75 -22.03
CA GLN A 235 5.60 1.36 -22.52
C GLN A 235 5.83 0.35 -21.39
N PHE A 236 6.79 0.63 -20.50
CA PHE A 236 7.09 -0.25 -19.38
C PHE A 236 5.95 -0.26 -18.35
N ALA A 237 5.36 0.90 -18.06
CA ALA A 237 4.20 0.98 -17.18
C ALA A 237 2.98 0.23 -17.75
N ARG A 238 2.78 0.25 -19.07
CA ARG A 238 1.72 -0.49 -19.76
C ARG A 238 1.92 -2.00 -19.65
N GLU A 239 3.15 -2.48 -19.84
CA GLU A 239 3.51 -3.89 -19.66
C GLU A 239 3.24 -4.37 -18.23
N LEU A 240 3.61 -3.57 -17.22
CA LEU A 240 3.31 -3.87 -15.83
C LEU A 240 1.80 -3.84 -15.55
N LEU A 241 1.07 -2.83 -16.03
CA LEU A 241 -0.38 -2.75 -15.83
C LEU A 241 -1.13 -3.91 -16.51
N ALA A 242 -0.61 -4.43 -17.64
CA ALA A 242 -1.17 -5.61 -18.30
C ALA A 242 -1.18 -6.85 -17.39
N VAL A 243 -0.16 -7.01 -16.53
CA VAL A 243 -0.13 -8.07 -15.50
C VAL A 243 -1.28 -7.88 -14.52
N VAL A 244 -1.54 -6.65 -14.05
CA VAL A 244 -2.67 -6.38 -13.15
C VAL A 244 -4.00 -6.74 -13.81
N ARG A 245 -4.20 -6.33 -15.07
CA ARG A 245 -5.42 -6.61 -15.84
C ARG A 245 -5.68 -8.10 -16.05
N HIS A 246 -4.62 -8.91 -16.12
CA HIS A 246 -4.75 -10.35 -16.23
C HIS A 246 -5.43 -10.96 -15.00
N TYR A 247 -5.04 -10.51 -13.80
CA TYR A 247 -5.59 -11.00 -12.53
C TYR A 247 -6.89 -10.28 -12.13
N ILE A 248 -7.05 -9.01 -12.52
CA ILE A 248 -8.20 -8.16 -12.16
C ILE A 248 -8.84 -7.57 -13.43
N PRO A 249 -9.66 -8.35 -14.17
CA PRO A 249 -10.42 -7.82 -15.30
C PRO A 249 -11.34 -6.65 -14.91
N ALA A 250 -11.47 -5.66 -15.80
CA ALA A 250 -12.36 -4.51 -15.60
C ALA A 250 -13.84 -4.87 -15.33
N GLN A 251 -14.25 -6.09 -15.70
CA GLN A 251 -15.60 -6.61 -15.50
C GLN A 251 -15.89 -6.98 -14.02
N LEU A 252 -14.85 -7.06 -13.18
CA LEU A 252 -14.96 -7.44 -11.76
C LEU A 252 -15.42 -6.32 -10.83
N GLN A 253 -15.64 -5.10 -11.34
CA GLN A 253 -16.18 -3.97 -10.58
C GLN A 253 -17.56 -4.22 -9.94
N LYS A 254 -18.16 -5.39 -10.16
CA LYS A 254 -19.45 -5.80 -9.62
C LYS A 254 -19.37 -6.57 -8.31
N HIS A 255 -18.18 -6.99 -7.87
CA HIS A 255 -18.02 -7.70 -6.60
C HIS A 255 -17.87 -6.73 -5.42
N HIS A 256 -18.45 -7.10 -4.27
CA HIS A 256 -18.65 -6.20 -3.13
C HIS A 256 -17.41 -5.98 -2.25
N HIS A 257 -16.33 -6.73 -2.42
CA HIS A 257 -15.20 -6.73 -1.47
C HIS A 257 -14.04 -5.78 -1.83
N GLY A 258 -14.06 -5.23 -3.04
CA GLY A 258 -13.06 -4.28 -3.51
C GLY A 258 -13.25 -2.86 -3.01
N HIS A 259 -12.29 -2.01 -3.36
CA HIS A 259 -12.37 -0.59 -3.07
C HIS A 259 -12.75 0.19 -4.33
N PRO A 260 -13.96 0.78 -4.45
CA PRO A 260 -14.45 1.41 -5.69
C PRO A 260 -13.47 2.44 -6.27
N ARG A 261 -12.93 3.30 -5.40
CA ARG A 261 -11.94 4.30 -5.78
C ARG A 261 -10.63 3.72 -6.33
N ALA A 262 -10.22 2.53 -5.89
CA ALA A 262 -9.04 1.88 -6.45
C ALA A 262 -9.31 1.37 -7.87
N TYR A 263 -10.52 0.88 -8.15
CA TYR A 263 -10.95 0.54 -9.51
C TYR A 263 -10.99 1.74 -10.44
N ASP A 264 -11.56 2.86 -9.98
CA ASP A 264 -11.58 4.10 -10.75
C ASP A 264 -10.17 4.57 -11.09
N TRP A 265 -9.24 4.43 -10.14
CA TRP A 265 -7.83 4.73 -10.37
C TRP A 265 -7.20 3.82 -11.44
N PHE A 266 -7.45 2.50 -11.43
CA PHE A 266 -6.94 1.61 -12.48
C PHE A 266 -7.46 2.00 -13.88
N LEU A 267 -8.75 2.31 -13.99
CA LEU A 267 -9.36 2.78 -15.24
C LEU A 267 -8.76 4.10 -15.74
N LEU A 268 -8.52 5.03 -14.82
CA LEU A 268 -7.85 6.29 -15.11
C LEU A 268 -6.41 6.05 -15.57
N LYS A 269 -5.66 5.19 -14.87
CA LYS A 269 -4.27 4.87 -15.20
C LYS A 269 -4.14 4.18 -16.56
N GLU A 270 -5.08 3.30 -16.89
CA GLU A 270 -5.17 2.68 -18.22
C GLU A 270 -5.35 3.76 -19.31
N SER A 271 -6.26 4.70 -19.11
CA SER A 271 -6.53 5.78 -20.09
C SER A 271 -5.28 6.64 -20.32
N PHE A 272 -4.55 6.96 -19.25
CA PHE A 272 -3.27 7.66 -19.32
C PHE A 272 -2.23 6.88 -20.15
N LEU A 273 -2.06 5.59 -19.86
CA LEU A 273 -1.04 4.76 -20.51
C LEU A 273 -1.37 4.39 -21.96
N GLU A 274 -2.65 4.37 -22.33
CA GLU A 274 -3.11 4.20 -23.72
C GLU A 274 -3.14 5.51 -24.51
N ASN A 275 -2.70 6.62 -23.90
CA ASN A 275 -2.69 7.95 -24.50
C ASN A 275 -4.11 8.43 -24.92
N ASP A 276 -5.15 7.95 -24.24
CA ASP A 276 -6.52 8.46 -24.34
C ASP A 276 -6.67 9.66 -23.41
N ILE A 277 -6.09 10.78 -23.84
CA ILE A 277 -5.92 11.99 -23.02
C ILE A 277 -7.26 12.59 -22.59
N ALA A 278 -8.27 12.57 -23.46
CA ALA A 278 -9.58 13.13 -23.14
C ALA A 278 -10.26 12.34 -22.01
N THR A 279 -10.31 11.01 -22.14
CA THR A 279 -10.87 10.13 -21.10
C THR A 279 -10.08 10.22 -19.80
N PHE A 280 -8.75 10.30 -19.88
CA PHE A 280 -7.90 10.49 -18.70
C PHE A 280 -8.19 11.81 -17.98
N LEU A 281 -8.28 12.94 -18.71
CA LEU A 281 -8.55 14.25 -18.11
C LEU A 281 -9.96 14.34 -17.51
N GLU A 282 -10.95 13.75 -18.17
CA GLU A 282 -12.32 13.65 -17.63
C GLU A 282 -12.35 12.83 -16.32
N ARG A 283 -11.81 11.60 -16.34
CA ARG A 283 -11.77 10.72 -15.16
C ARG A 283 -10.95 11.33 -14.03
N SER A 284 -9.79 11.91 -14.34
CA SER A 284 -8.95 12.56 -13.33
C SER A 284 -9.64 13.79 -12.74
N SER A 285 -10.43 14.54 -13.51
CA SER A 285 -11.23 15.65 -12.98
C SER A 285 -12.20 15.18 -11.90
N HIS A 286 -12.94 14.09 -12.14
CA HIS A 286 -13.84 13.52 -11.12
C HIS A 286 -13.05 12.99 -9.91
N PHE A 287 -12.04 12.16 -10.18
CA PHE A 287 -11.23 11.53 -9.13
C PHE A 287 -10.52 12.55 -8.23
N LEU A 288 -9.97 13.61 -8.81
CA LEU A 288 -9.25 14.65 -8.07
C LEU A 288 -10.22 15.52 -7.25
N ALA A 289 -11.40 15.84 -7.79
CA ALA A 289 -12.41 16.65 -7.11
C ALA A 289 -12.88 16.04 -5.79
N GLU A 290 -12.91 14.71 -5.70
CA GLU A 290 -13.25 13.97 -4.48
C GLU A 290 -12.23 14.21 -3.34
N GLY A 291 -11.01 14.59 -3.68
CA GLY A 291 -9.91 14.79 -2.73
C GLY A 291 -9.15 13.51 -2.42
N ARG A 292 -8.24 13.58 -1.45
CA ARG A 292 -7.35 12.45 -1.09
C ARG A 292 -8.08 11.30 -0.41
N THR A 293 -9.20 11.61 0.25
CA THR A 293 -10.01 10.68 1.06
C THR A 293 -9.14 9.74 1.91
N ASP A 294 -9.40 8.45 1.83
CA ASP A 294 -8.76 7.30 2.43
C ASP A 294 -7.64 6.68 1.57
N THR A 295 -7.43 7.17 0.35
CA THR A 295 -6.44 6.67 -0.62
C THR A 295 -5.51 7.78 -1.12
N PRO A 296 -4.80 8.49 -0.22
CA PRO A 296 -3.99 9.65 -0.59
C PRO A 296 -2.93 9.34 -1.65
N LEU A 297 -2.37 8.12 -1.63
CA LEU A 297 -1.33 7.70 -2.59
C LEU A 297 -1.87 7.56 -4.02
N LEU A 298 -3.09 7.04 -4.20
CA LEU A 298 -3.74 7.00 -5.52
C LEU A 298 -3.98 8.41 -6.04
N TRP A 299 -4.44 9.32 -5.17
CA TRP A 299 -4.62 10.73 -5.51
C TRP A 299 -3.31 11.41 -5.90
N TYR A 300 -2.23 11.23 -5.13
CA TYR A 300 -0.91 11.78 -5.46
C TYR A 300 -0.37 11.23 -6.78
N ALA A 301 -0.52 9.93 -7.04
CA ALA A 301 -0.10 9.32 -8.30
C ALA A 301 -0.88 9.92 -9.50
N THR A 302 -2.19 10.14 -9.36
CA THR A 302 -3.00 10.81 -10.38
C THR A 302 -2.52 12.24 -10.65
N VAL A 303 -2.18 13.01 -9.60
CA VAL A 303 -1.62 14.36 -9.79
C VAL A 303 -0.28 14.33 -10.51
N ALA A 304 0.59 13.36 -10.17
CA ALA A 304 1.86 13.18 -10.86
C ALA A 304 1.66 12.86 -12.36
N ASP A 305 0.66 12.04 -12.70
CA ASP A 305 0.31 11.75 -14.10
C ASP A 305 -0.22 13.00 -14.85
N VAL A 306 -1.03 13.83 -14.20
CA VAL A 306 -1.48 15.12 -14.78
C VAL A 306 -0.30 16.08 -14.99
N VAL A 307 0.63 16.17 -14.02
CA VAL A 307 1.86 16.95 -14.15
C VAL A 307 2.76 16.43 -15.27
N ALA A 308 2.89 15.11 -15.41
CA ALA A 308 3.63 14.48 -16.49
C ALA A 308 3.01 14.84 -17.86
N LEU A 309 1.69 14.79 -17.98
CA LEU A 309 0.98 15.19 -19.18
C LEU A 309 1.20 16.67 -19.54
N CYS A 310 1.27 17.56 -18.54
CA CYS A 310 1.62 18.97 -18.74
C CYS A 310 3.00 19.16 -19.41
N ASN A 311 3.95 18.25 -19.24
CA ASN A 311 5.26 18.33 -19.90
C ASN A 311 5.18 18.19 -21.42
N ASP A 312 4.11 17.58 -21.93
CA ASP A 312 3.88 17.41 -23.36
C ASP A 312 3.15 18.61 -23.99
N PHE A 313 2.64 19.54 -23.17
CA PHE A 313 1.98 20.75 -23.63
C PHE A 313 2.98 21.92 -23.65
N ASP A 314 3.33 22.40 -24.85
CA ASP A 314 4.23 23.55 -25.04
C ASP A 314 3.48 24.87 -24.83
N GLN A 315 2.94 25.07 -23.62
CA GLN A 315 2.14 26.26 -23.29
C GLN A 315 2.55 26.86 -21.94
N PRO A 316 2.51 28.20 -21.79
CA PRO A 316 2.74 28.89 -20.52
C PRO A 316 1.85 28.39 -19.37
N TYR A 317 0.67 27.85 -19.70
CA TYR A 317 -0.27 27.28 -18.75
C TYR A 317 0.30 26.05 -18.04
N ALA A 318 0.90 25.12 -18.78
CA ALA A 318 1.49 23.90 -18.23
C ALA A 318 2.59 24.18 -17.20
N PHE A 319 3.40 25.22 -17.42
CA PHE A 319 4.40 25.67 -16.45
C PHE A 319 3.76 26.12 -15.12
N ARG A 320 2.68 26.91 -15.18
CA ARG A 320 1.98 27.38 -13.97
C ARG A 320 1.38 26.23 -13.16
N VAL A 321 0.81 25.23 -13.84
CA VAL A 321 0.28 24.02 -13.17
C VAL A 321 1.36 23.30 -12.38
N ARG A 322 2.53 23.07 -13.00
CA ARG A 322 3.66 22.40 -12.34
C ARG A 322 4.12 23.17 -11.11
N GLN A 323 4.28 24.49 -11.23
CA GLN A 323 4.73 25.34 -10.13
C GLN A 323 3.72 25.34 -8.97
N GLU A 324 2.42 25.41 -9.28
CA GLU A 324 1.35 25.34 -8.27
C GLU A 324 1.39 24.01 -7.51
N VAL A 325 1.43 22.88 -8.24
CA VAL A 325 1.48 21.54 -7.64
C VAL A 325 2.74 21.33 -6.81
N ALA A 326 3.91 21.71 -7.34
CA ALA A 326 5.18 21.59 -6.62
C ALA A 326 5.17 22.39 -5.31
N THR A 327 4.61 23.61 -5.34
CA THR A 327 4.46 24.46 -4.15
C THR A 327 3.57 23.79 -3.11
N ASP A 328 2.40 23.30 -3.52
CA ASP A 328 1.46 22.63 -2.60
C ASP A 328 2.06 21.35 -2.01
N ALA A 329 2.79 20.59 -2.82
CA ALA A 329 3.28 19.27 -2.46
C ALA A 329 4.35 19.29 -1.36
N THR A 330 5.03 20.43 -1.14
CA THR A 330 5.90 20.65 0.02
C THR A 330 5.18 20.48 1.36
N ASN A 331 3.86 20.68 1.40
CA ASN A 331 3.05 20.60 2.61
C ASN A 331 2.17 19.33 2.66
N TRP A 332 2.29 18.43 1.68
CA TRP A 332 1.47 17.23 1.64
C TRP A 332 1.94 16.20 2.66
N LYS A 333 0.99 15.70 3.44
CA LYS A 333 1.23 14.59 4.36
C LYS A 333 1.27 13.28 3.59
N LEU A 334 2.13 12.35 4.02
CA LEU A 334 2.25 11.00 3.45
C LEU A 334 2.68 10.95 1.97
N LEU A 335 3.23 12.02 1.42
CA LEU A 335 3.76 11.99 0.05
C LEU A 335 5.03 11.11 0.02
N PRO A 336 5.06 10.00 -0.73
CA PRO A 336 6.26 9.18 -0.85
C PRO A 336 7.36 9.93 -1.60
N GLN A 337 8.61 9.73 -1.20
CA GLN A 337 9.77 10.35 -1.85
C GLN A 337 9.81 10.12 -3.37
N ALA A 338 9.39 8.94 -3.82
CA ALA A 338 9.32 8.62 -5.25
C ALA A 338 8.41 9.58 -6.02
N LEU A 339 7.27 9.99 -5.44
CA LEU A 339 6.37 10.97 -6.04
C LEU A 339 6.88 12.41 -5.86
N SER A 340 7.53 12.72 -4.74
CA SER A 340 8.15 14.04 -4.52
C SER A 340 9.14 14.40 -5.64
N VAL A 341 9.96 13.44 -6.07
CA VAL A 341 10.91 13.62 -7.17
C VAL A 341 10.20 13.92 -8.49
N LEU A 342 9.05 13.29 -8.76
CA LEU A 342 8.28 13.51 -9.99
C LEU A 342 7.56 14.86 -10.03
N LEU A 343 7.39 15.49 -8.87
CA LEU A 343 6.74 16.79 -8.71
C LEU A 343 7.76 17.93 -8.57
N ASP A 344 9.03 17.70 -8.91
CA ASP A 344 10.14 18.66 -8.82
C ASP A 344 10.29 19.31 -7.43
N ILE A 345 9.94 18.57 -6.37
CA ILE A 345 10.14 19.04 -4.99
C ILE A 345 11.61 18.83 -4.65
N GLN A 346 12.37 19.92 -4.56
CA GLN A 346 13.73 19.85 -4.05
C GLN A 346 13.70 19.35 -2.60
N ALA A 347 14.44 18.28 -2.33
CA ALA A 347 14.67 17.84 -0.96
C ALA A 347 15.51 18.92 -0.27
N ASN A 348 14.88 19.71 0.60
CA ASN A 348 15.59 20.64 1.49
C ASN A 348 16.42 19.89 2.54
#